data_AF-A0A4Q2Z3Z0-F1
#
_entry.id   AF-A0A4Q2Z3Z0-F1
#
_cell.length_a   1.000
_cell.length_b   1.000
_cell.length_c   1.000
_cell.angle_alpha   90.00
_cell.angle_beta   90.00
_cell.angle_gamma   90.00
#
_symmetry.space_group_name_H-M   'P 1'
#
loop_
_entity.id
_entity.type
_entity.pdbx_description
1 polymer ?
#
loop_
_entity_poly.entity_id
_entity_poly.type
_entity_poly.pdbx_seq_one_letter_code
_entity_poly.pdbx_strand_id
1 'polypeptide(L)'
;MPIAAPLHQELSGKLAGLIRAGTFPAGSRFPSIRHTSREHRVSISTVMEAYRHLEDEGFIEARPRSGYFVAPPKITADRFPTTATRASKPLKVGSIVETLMDTAGDPNFVPFGTAAPGDGIVPEAKLAALTREVMRKQGAGALRYTPPQGRRELRAALARRLFDIGLKVAPDDIITTQGATEGLNLALQATAKAGDLVAVESPSYFGTLNLIRNMGLRVIEIPVDPRTGLVVEALATALKKHAIAACVVQPHF
;
A
#
# COMPACT_ATOMS: atom_id res chain seq x y z
N MET A 1 -9.69 -1.87 45.01
CA MET A 1 -10.39 -3.04 44.45
C MET A 1 -10.60 -2.77 42.97
N PRO A 2 -10.17 -3.66 42.05
CA PRO A 2 -10.41 -3.44 40.63
C PRO A 2 -11.91 -3.54 40.34
N ILE A 3 -12.45 -2.57 39.62
CA ILE A 3 -13.84 -2.59 39.14
C ILE A 3 -13.95 -3.77 38.19
N ALA A 4 -14.80 -4.75 38.52
CA ALA A 4 -15.03 -5.91 37.66
C ALA A 4 -15.47 -5.42 36.26
N ALA A 5 -14.85 -5.97 35.21
CA ALA A 5 -15.19 -5.60 33.86
C ALA A 5 -16.68 -5.85 33.61
N PRO A 6 -17.39 -4.95 32.89
CA PRO A 6 -18.79 -5.16 32.54
C PRO A 6 -19.02 -6.55 31.90
N LEU A 7 -20.12 -7.22 32.27
CA LEU A 7 -20.42 -8.60 31.86
C LEU A 7 -20.37 -8.84 30.32
N HIS A 8 -20.67 -7.80 29.53
CA HIS A 8 -20.58 -7.88 28.07
C HIS A 8 -19.13 -7.89 27.55
N GLN A 9 -18.20 -7.21 28.22
CA GLN A 9 -16.78 -7.21 27.87
C GLN A 9 -16.14 -8.57 28.20
N GLU A 10 -16.49 -9.16 29.34
CA GLU A 10 -16.05 -10.51 29.70
C GLU A 10 -16.55 -11.55 28.70
N LEU A 11 -17.84 -11.48 28.32
CA LEU A 11 -18.42 -12.34 27.30
C LEU A 11 -17.76 -12.16 25.93
N SER A 12 -17.57 -10.91 25.50
CA SER A 12 -16.88 -10.58 24.24
C SER A 12 -15.45 -11.15 24.23
N GLY A 13 -14.67 -10.92 25.29
CA GLY A 13 -13.30 -11.42 25.40
C GLY A 13 -13.22 -12.95 25.37
N LYS A 14 -14.15 -13.65 26.03
CA LYS A 14 -14.23 -15.12 26.00
C LYS A 14 -14.54 -15.64 24.59
N LEU A 15 -15.53 -15.05 23.92
CA LEU A 15 -15.92 -15.43 22.57
C LEU A 15 -14.82 -15.12 21.54
N ALA A 16 -14.17 -13.96 21.65
CA ALA A 16 -13.00 -13.62 20.84
C ALA A 16 -11.85 -14.62 21.04
N GLY A 17 -11.62 -15.08 22.27
CA GLY A 17 -10.65 -16.13 22.58
C GLY A 17 -10.92 -17.44 21.84
N LEU A 18 -12.19 -17.88 21.79
CA LEU A 18 -12.60 -19.08 21.05
C LEU A 18 -12.42 -18.92 19.53
N ILE A 19 -12.70 -17.74 18.99
CA ILE A 19 -12.46 -17.44 17.58
C ILE A 19 -10.95 -17.49 17.27
N ARG A 20 -10.12 -16.85 18.11
CA ARG A 20 -8.65 -16.86 17.96
C ARG A 20 -8.05 -18.27 18.08
N ALA A 21 -8.62 -19.12 18.94
CA ALA A 21 -8.22 -20.51 19.10
C ALA A 21 -8.69 -21.42 17.94
N GLY A 22 -9.45 -20.90 16.98
CA GLY A 22 -9.93 -21.64 15.82
C GLY A 22 -11.15 -22.54 16.09
N THR A 23 -11.81 -22.40 17.24
CA THR A 23 -13.03 -23.17 17.58
C THR A 23 -14.17 -22.85 16.61
N PHE A 24 -14.24 -21.61 16.13
CA PHE A 24 -15.14 -21.19 15.06
C PHE A 24 -14.29 -20.77 13.84
N PRO A 25 -14.24 -21.59 12.77
CA PRO A 25 -13.48 -21.25 11.57
C PRO A 25 -13.97 -19.97 10.89
N ALA A 26 -13.08 -19.26 10.20
CA ALA A 26 -13.45 -18.10 9.39
C ALA A 26 -14.57 -18.45 8.39
N GLY A 27 -15.56 -17.57 8.26
CA GLY A 27 -16.73 -17.78 7.40
C GLY A 27 -17.77 -18.77 7.93
N SER A 28 -17.49 -19.45 9.05
CA SER A 28 -18.48 -20.33 9.70
C SER A 28 -19.58 -19.52 10.37
N ARG A 29 -20.75 -20.15 10.52
CA ARG A 29 -21.89 -19.54 11.20
C ARG A 29 -21.58 -19.41 12.69
N PHE A 30 -21.72 -18.20 13.22
CA PHE A 30 -21.56 -17.92 14.64
C PHE A 30 -22.89 -18.17 15.39
N PRO A 31 -22.86 -18.50 16.69
CA PRO A 31 -24.08 -18.69 17.47
C PRO A 31 -25.05 -17.50 17.39
N SER A 32 -26.34 -17.77 17.56
CA SER A 32 -27.33 -16.69 17.62
C SER A 32 -27.34 -16.02 18.99
N ILE A 33 -27.73 -14.75 19.06
CA ILE A 33 -27.90 -13.99 20.31
C ILE A 33 -28.73 -14.79 21.35
N ARG A 34 -29.82 -15.42 20.92
CA ARG A 34 -30.70 -16.21 21.80
C ARG A 34 -30.03 -17.50 22.29
N HIS A 35 -29.20 -18.12 21.47
CA HIS A 35 -28.44 -19.31 21.86
C HIS A 35 -27.39 -18.94 22.91
N THR A 36 -26.55 -17.95 22.63
CA THR A 36 -25.49 -17.49 23.54
C THR A 36 -26.07 -16.96 24.86
N SER A 37 -27.21 -16.28 24.84
CA SER A 37 -27.89 -15.82 26.05
C SER A 37 -28.27 -16.99 26.97
N ARG A 38 -28.81 -18.08 26.42
CA ARG A 38 -29.17 -19.29 27.20
C ARG A 38 -27.95 -20.05 27.70
N GLU A 39 -26.95 -20.23 26.86
CA GLU A 39 -25.73 -20.96 27.19
C GLU A 39 -24.94 -20.27 28.31
N HIS A 40 -24.75 -18.96 28.19
CA HIS A 40 -23.98 -18.18 29.17
C HIS A 40 -24.84 -17.64 30.32
N ARG A 41 -26.16 -17.88 30.32
CA ARG A 41 -27.13 -17.41 31.33
C ARG A 41 -27.06 -15.89 31.56
N VAL A 42 -26.94 -15.13 30.47
CA VAL A 42 -26.89 -13.66 30.49
C VAL A 42 -28.07 -13.08 29.72
N SER A 43 -28.41 -11.81 29.99
CA SER A 43 -29.50 -11.14 29.30
C SER A 43 -29.22 -10.98 27.79
N ILE A 44 -30.28 -10.93 26.99
CA ILE A 44 -30.18 -10.69 25.53
C ILE A 44 -29.45 -9.38 25.23
N SER A 45 -29.69 -8.32 26.01
CA SER A 45 -29.02 -7.03 25.84
C SER A 45 -27.51 -7.12 26.08
N THR A 46 -27.07 -7.92 27.06
CA THR A 46 -25.64 -8.17 27.29
C THR A 46 -24.99 -8.88 26.09
N VAL A 47 -25.67 -9.88 25.50
CA VAL A 47 -25.14 -10.58 24.33
C VAL A 47 -25.10 -9.66 23.11
N MET A 48 -26.13 -8.83 22.91
CA MET A 48 -26.13 -7.84 21.82
C MET A 48 -24.96 -6.87 21.95
N GLU A 49 -24.66 -6.38 23.15
CA GLU A 49 -23.52 -5.49 23.39
C GLU A 49 -22.18 -6.18 23.15
N ALA A 50 -22.04 -7.43 23.60
CA ALA A 50 -20.85 -8.24 23.32
C ALA A 50 -20.66 -8.50 21.81
N TYR A 51 -21.75 -8.78 21.09
CA TYR A 51 -21.70 -9.02 19.64
C TYR A 51 -21.37 -7.75 18.86
N ARG A 52 -21.90 -6.58 19.26
CA ARG A 52 -21.46 -5.30 18.68
C ARG A 52 -19.97 -5.07 18.86
N HIS A 53 -19.44 -5.33 20.05
CA HIS A 53 -18.00 -5.22 20.29
C HIS A 53 -17.17 -6.18 19.42
N LEU A 54 -17.65 -7.42 19.22
CA LEU A 54 -17.02 -8.38 18.32
C LEU A 54 -17.11 -7.94 16.85
N GLU A 55 -18.21 -7.29 16.44
CA GLU A 55 -18.35 -6.71 15.09
C GLU A 55 -17.41 -5.52 14.88
N ASP A 56 -17.33 -4.61 15.85
CA ASP A 56 -16.47 -3.41 15.80
C ASP A 56 -14.98 -3.81 15.70
N GLU A 57 -14.57 -4.82 16.47
CA GLU A 57 -13.22 -5.39 16.37
C GLU A 57 -13.03 -6.21 15.08
N GLY A 58 -14.11 -6.65 14.44
CA GLY A 58 -14.11 -7.42 13.20
C GLY A 58 -13.83 -8.91 13.40
N PHE A 59 -14.25 -9.47 14.53
CA PHE A 59 -14.28 -10.91 14.79
C PHE A 59 -15.48 -11.60 14.14
N ILE A 60 -16.62 -10.91 14.04
CA ILE A 60 -17.84 -11.42 13.42
C ILE A 60 -18.45 -10.38 12.49
N GLU A 61 -19.35 -10.81 11.61
CA GLU A 61 -20.16 -9.95 10.74
C GLU A 61 -21.63 -10.40 10.75
N ALA A 62 -22.56 -9.45 10.86
CA ALA A 62 -23.97 -9.71 10.62
C ALA A 62 -24.28 -9.80 9.11
N ARG A 63 -24.87 -10.92 8.71
CA ARG A 63 -25.43 -11.11 7.36
C ARG A 63 -26.95 -10.98 7.41
N PRO A 64 -27.55 -10.04 6.65
CA PRO A 64 -29.00 -9.82 6.65
C PRO A 64 -29.77 -11.13 6.40
N ARG A 65 -30.75 -11.42 7.27
CA ARG A 65 -31.59 -12.65 7.26
C ARG A 65 -30.85 -13.97 7.46
N SER A 66 -29.53 -13.96 7.68
CA SER A 66 -28.70 -15.17 7.79
C SER A 66 -28.05 -15.34 9.17
N GLY A 67 -27.96 -14.26 9.96
CA GLY A 67 -27.37 -14.27 11.31
C GLY A 67 -25.91 -13.80 11.32
N TYR A 68 -25.16 -14.19 12.34
CA TYR A 68 -23.76 -13.80 12.52
C TYR A 68 -22.83 -14.86 11.97
N PHE A 69 -21.71 -14.43 11.39
CA PHE A 69 -20.66 -15.28 10.85
C PHE A 69 -19.31 -14.81 11.35
N VAL A 70 -18.36 -15.72 11.52
CA VAL A 70 -16.98 -15.34 11.88
C VAL A 70 -16.36 -14.62 10.69
N ALA A 71 -15.92 -13.39 10.91
CA ALA A 71 -15.24 -12.62 9.89
C ALA A 71 -13.89 -13.26 9.55
N PRO A 72 -13.41 -13.16 8.30
CA PRO A 72 -12.05 -13.56 7.99
C PRO A 72 -11.07 -12.78 8.88
N PRO A 73 -10.01 -13.42 9.40
CA PRO A 73 -9.08 -12.74 10.30
C PRO A 73 -8.51 -11.52 9.61
N LYS A 74 -8.69 -10.34 10.21
CA LYS A 74 -7.96 -9.13 9.80
C LYS A 74 -6.47 -9.46 9.86
N ILE A 75 -5.73 -9.12 8.81
CA ILE A 75 -4.27 -9.17 8.85
C ILE A 75 -3.83 -8.07 9.82
N THR A 76 -3.63 -8.44 11.08
CA THR A 76 -3.17 -7.55 12.13
C THR A 76 -1.65 -7.43 12.07
N ALA A 77 -1.11 -6.26 12.44
CA ALA A 77 0.32 -5.97 12.30
C ALA A 77 1.24 -6.76 13.26
N ASP A 78 0.66 -7.56 14.16
CA ASP A 78 1.34 -8.59 14.97
C ASP A 78 1.68 -9.86 14.17
N ARG A 79 1.10 -10.02 12.97
CA ARG A 79 1.39 -11.14 12.06
C ARG A 79 2.49 -10.85 11.06
N PHE A 80 3.00 -9.61 10.98
CA PHE A 80 4.17 -9.34 10.17
C PHE A 80 5.41 -9.86 10.90
N PRO A 81 6.16 -10.80 10.30
CA PRO A 81 7.41 -11.22 10.90
C PRO A 81 8.35 -10.00 11.00
N THR A 82 8.71 -9.64 12.22
CA THR A 82 9.66 -8.55 12.52
C THR A 82 11.09 -8.87 12.09
N THR A 83 11.35 -10.12 11.71
CA THR A 83 12.63 -10.60 11.22
C THR A 83 12.41 -11.45 9.98
N ALA A 84 13.10 -11.13 8.89
CA ALA A 84 13.18 -12.01 7.73
C ALA A 84 13.80 -13.35 8.18
N THR A 85 12.98 -14.38 8.30
CA THR A 85 13.40 -15.72 8.75
C THR A 85 14.18 -16.49 7.68
N ARG A 86 14.30 -15.93 6.47
CA ARG A 86 14.94 -16.56 5.33
C ARG A 86 15.88 -15.56 4.65
N ALA A 87 17.17 -15.93 4.59
CA ALA A 87 18.12 -15.23 3.72
C ALA A 87 17.59 -15.29 2.28
N SER A 88 17.37 -14.14 1.66
CA SER A 88 17.05 -14.11 0.24
C SER A 88 18.26 -14.63 -0.52
N LYS A 89 18.03 -15.47 -1.53
CA LYS A 89 19.12 -15.81 -2.46
C LYS A 89 19.46 -14.53 -3.21
N PRO A 90 20.75 -14.19 -3.39
CA PRO A 90 21.13 -13.04 -4.20
C PRO A 90 20.66 -13.28 -5.64
N LEU A 91 19.54 -12.66 -6.00
CA LEU A 91 19.00 -12.63 -7.35
C LEU A 91 19.56 -11.38 -8.03
N LYS A 92 20.02 -11.53 -9.28
CA LYS A 92 20.37 -10.36 -10.08
C LYS A 92 19.08 -9.60 -10.37
N VAL A 93 19.02 -8.33 -9.97
CA VAL A 93 17.85 -7.46 -10.19
C VAL A 93 17.33 -7.53 -11.63
N GLY A 94 18.20 -7.71 -12.63
CA GLY A 94 17.81 -7.86 -14.04
C GLY A 94 16.91 -9.06 -14.33
N SER A 95 17.14 -10.22 -13.70
CA SER A 95 16.34 -11.42 -13.99
C SER A 95 14.90 -11.32 -13.47
N ILE A 96 14.68 -10.52 -12.41
CA ILE A 96 13.33 -10.26 -11.88
C ILE A 96 12.53 -9.40 -12.87
N VAL A 97 13.17 -8.36 -13.42
CA VAL A 97 12.52 -7.47 -14.40
C VAL A 97 12.07 -8.27 -15.62
N GLU A 98 12.95 -9.10 -16.18
CA GLU A 98 12.65 -9.94 -17.35
C GLU A 98 11.44 -10.85 -17.10
N THR A 99 11.46 -11.61 -16.01
CA THR A 99 10.34 -12.52 -15.68
C THR A 99 9.02 -11.79 -15.48
N LEU A 100 9.05 -10.61 -14.85
CA LEU A 100 7.83 -9.81 -14.64
C LEU A 100 7.29 -9.25 -15.96
N MET A 101 8.16 -8.80 -16.87
CA MET A 101 7.72 -8.27 -18.16
C MET A 101 7.17 -9.36 -19.07
N ASP A 102 7.79 -10.55 -19.07
CA ASP A 102 7.33 -11.69 -19.86
C ASP A 102 5.95 -12.20 -19.42
N THR A 103 5.62 -12.08 -18.13
CA THR A 103 4.37 -12.59 -17.56
C THR A 103 3.27 -11.55 -17.44
N ALA A 104 3.59 -10.25 -17.44
CA ALA A 104 2.62 -9.17 -17.18
C ALA A 104 1.51 -9.06 -18.25
N GLY A 105 1.76 -9.50 -19.47
CA GLY A 105 0.80 -9.43 -20.58
C GLY A 105 0.19 -10.77 -20.97
N ASP A 106 0.55 -11.87 -20.29
CA ASP A 106 0.03 -13.19 -20.61
C ASP A 106 -1.35 -13.38 -19.95
N PRO A 107 -2.45 -13.52 -20.72
CA PRO A 107 -3.79 -13.73 -20.15
C PRO A 107 -3.92 -15.07 -19.42
N ASN A 108 -2.97 -16.00 -19.61
CA ASN A 108 -2.93 -17.28 -18.89
C ASN A 108 -2.26 -17.17 -17.52
N PHE A 109 -1.71 -16.00 -17.17
CA PHE A 109 -1.05 -15.76 -15.91
C PHE A 109 -1.83 -14.75 -15.07
N VAL A 110 -1.92 -15.01 -13.76
CA VAL A 110 -2.46 -14.03 -12.81
C VAL A 110 -1.28 -13.29 -12.19
N PRO A 111 -1.02 -12.02 -12.54
CA PRO A 111 0.20 -11.33 -12.17
C PRO A 111 0.16 -10.85 -10.72
N PHE A 112 0.56 -11.69 -9.77
CA PHE A 112 0.78 -11.28 -8.37
C PHE A 112 2.11 -10.52 -8.16
N GLY A 113 2.95 -10.44 -9.20
CA GLY A 113 4.25 -9.77 -9.14
C GLY A 113 4.24 -8.32 -9.63
N THR A 114 3.15 -7.85 -10.24
CA THR A 114 3.04 -6.48 -10.76
C THR A 114 1.78 -5.81 -10.25
N ALA A 115 1.87 -4.51 -9.96
CA ALA A 115 0.72 -3.69 -9.61
C ALA A 115 0.14 -3.06 -10.89
N ALA A 116 -0.50 -3.88 -11.73
CA ALA A 116 -1.19 -3.41 -12.93
C ALA A 116 -2.71 -3.36 -12.71
N PRO A 117 -3.43 -2.33 -13.19
CA PRO A 117 -4.88 -2.34 -13.19
C PRO A 117 -5.39 -3.52 -14.05
N GLY A 118 -6.36 -4.27 -13.53
CA GLY A 118 -7.05 -5.31 -14.29
C GLY A 118 -8.07 -4.73 -15.28
N ASP A 119 -8.64 -5.60 -16.11
CA ASP A 119 -9.64 -5.25 -17.11
C ASP A 119 -10.86 -4.56 -16.46
N GLY A 120 -11.39 -3.53 -17.14
CA GLY A 120 -12.56 -2.78 -16.68
C GLY A 120 -12.30 -1.79 -15.53
N ILE A 121 -11.11 -1.76 -14.93
CA ILE A 121 -10.73 -0.73 -13.94
C ILE A 121 -10.42 0.60 -14.63
N VAL A 122 -9.77 0.53 -15.79
CA VAL A 122 -9.46 1.72 -16.60
C VAL A 122 -10.72 2.16 -17.35
N PRO A 123 -11.15 3.44 -17.25
CA PRO A 123 -12.38 3.90 -17.88
C PRO A 123 -12.17 4.17 -19.38
N GLU A 124 -12.01 3.10 -20.17
CA GLU A 124 -11.65 3.12 -21.59
C GLU A 124 -12.57 4.01 -22.44
N ALA A 125 -13.89 3.85 -22.29
CA ALA A 125 -14.88 4.63 -23.06
C ALA A 125 -14.75 6.13 -22.79
N LYS A 126 -14.49 6.51 -21.53
CA LYS A 126 -14.28 7.91 -21.13
C LYS A 126 -12.95 8.44 -21.68
N LEU A 127 -11.88 7.65 -21.59
CA LEU A 127 -10.58 8.03 -22.15
C LEU A 127 -10.67 8.26 -23.65
N ALA A 128 -11.32 7.36 -24.39
CA ALA A 128 -11.54 7.49 -25.82
C ALA A 128 -12.37 8.73 -26.19
N ALA A 129 -13.43 9.03 -25.42
CA ALA A 129 -14.24 10.22 -25.63
C ALA A 129 -13.45 11.52 -25.41
N LEU A 130 -12.66 11.59 -24.32
CA LEU A 130 -11.82 12.76 -24.02
C LEU A 130 -10.74 12.97 -25.08
N THR A 131 -10.08 11.90 -25.54
CA THR A 131 -9.08 11.99 -26.62
C THR A 131 -9.70 12.54 -27.89
N ARG A 132 -10.89 12.04 -28.30
CA ARG A 132 -11.62 12.58 -29.46
C ARG A 132 -11.98 14.05 -29.28
N GLU A 133 -12.42 14.44 -28.09
CA GLU A 133 -12.77 15.82 -27.79
C GLU A 133 -11.56 16.76 -27.91
N VAL A 134 -10.41 16.37 -27.36
CA VAL A 134 -9.16 17.14 -27.45
C VAL A 134 -8.72 17.28 -28.90
N MET A 135 -8.73 16.19 -29.67
CA MET A 135 -8.37 16.22 -31.09
C MET A 135 -9.31 17.10 -31.91
N ARG A 136 -10.62 17.05 -31.65
CA ARG A 136 -11.60 17.92 -32.31
C ARG A 136 -11.39 19.40 -31.97
N LYS A 137 -11.07 19.71 -30.71
CA LYS A 137 -10.90 21.10 -30.24
C LYS A 137 -9.56 21.72 -30.65
N GLN A 138 -8.48 20.96 -30.61
CA GLN A 138 -7.11 21.47 -30.81
C GLN A 138 -6.50 21.09 -32.16
N GLY A 139 -7.04 20.10 -32.86
CA GLY A 139 -6.52 19.61 -34.13
C GLY A 139 -5.03 19.27 -34.05
N ALA A 140 -4.26 19.71 -35.05
CA ALA A 140 -2.81 19.55 -35.09
C ALA A 140 -2.07 20.18 -33.89
N GLY A 141 -2.67 21.14 -33.19
CA GLY A 141 -2.10 21.76 -31.98
C GLY A 141 -1.90 20.76 -30.83
N ALA A 142 -2.73 19.72 -30.76
CA ALA A 142 -2.60 18.64 -29.77
C ALA A 142 -1.32 17.81 -29.97
N LEU A 143 -0.82 17.74 -31.20
CA LEU A 143 0.33 16.91 -31.60
C LEU A 143 1.66 17.68 -31.61
N ARG A 144 1.63 18.99 -31.34
CA ARG A 144 2.85 19.81 -31.29
C ARG A 144 3.70 19.46 -30.08
N TYR A 145 5.02 19.60 -30.25
CA TYR A 145 5.97 19.55 -29.15
C TYR A 145 5.59 20.51 -28.03
N THR A 146 5.86 20.07 -26.80
CA THR A 146 5.60 20.82 -25.58
C THR A 146 6.92 21.25 -24.95
N PRO A 147 6.91 22.23 -24.03
CA PRO A 147 8.08 22.50 -23.20
C PRO A 147 8.56 21.22 -22.50
N PRO A 148 9.85 21.12 -22.12
CA PRO A 148 10.39 19.94 -21.43
C PRO A 148 9.64 19.55 -20.16
N GLN A 149 9.09 20.53 -19.44
CA GLN A 149 8.29 20.30 -18.23
C GLN A 149 6.88 19.74 -18.52
N GLY A 150 6.44 19.80 -19.77
CA GLY A 150 5.07 19.49 -20.19
C GLY A 150 4.16 20.71 -20.33
N ARG A 151 2.94 20.46 -20.82
CA ARG A 151 1.92 21.49 -21.09
C ARG A 151 1.51 22.22 -19.82
N ARG A 152 1.46 23.55 -19.86
CA ARG A 152 1.14 24.40 -18.70
C ARG A 152 -0.25 24.11 -18.12
N GLU A 153 -1.20 23.78 -18.99
CA GLU A 153 -2.59 23.47 -18.63
C GLU A 153 -2.66 22.17 -17.82
N LEU A 154 -1.89 21.15 -18.21
CA LEU A 154 -1.78 19.90 -17.47
C LEU A 154 -1.11 20.12 -16.12
N ARG A 155 0.00 20.85 -16.08
CA ARG A 155 0.68 21.19 -14.82
C ARG A 155 -0.24 21.97 -13.86
N ALA A 156 -1.05 22.90 -14.37
CA ALA A 156 -2.04 23.62 -13.57
C ALA A 156 -3.17 22.73 -13.05
N ALA A 157 -3.62 21.74 -13.83
CA ALA A 157 -4.59 20.74 -13.38
C ALA A 157 -4.01 19.82 -12.29
N LEU A 158 -2.75 19.39 -12.46
CA LEU A 158 -2.05 18.57 -11.47
C LEU A 158 -1.82 19.34 -10.16
N ALA A 159 -1.38 20.60 -10.22
CA ALA A 159 -1.21 21.42 -9.03
C ALA A 159 -2.49 21.55 -8.19
N ARG A 160 -3.65 21.73 -8.85
CA ARG A 160 -4.97 21.72 -8.17
C ARG A 160 -5.29 20.37 -7.54
N ARG A 161 -5.05 19.27 -8.26
CA ARG A 161 -5.26 17.93 -7.73
C ARG A 161 -4.35 17.61 -6.54
N LEU A 162 -3.11 18.09 -6.56
CA LEU A 162 -2.15 17.93 -5.46
C LEU A 162 -2.57 18.76 -4.24
N PHE A 163 -3.16 19.94 -4.45
CA PHE A 163 -3.75 20.74 -3.37
C PHE A 163 -4.87 19.99 -2.64
N ASP A 164 -5.72 19.27 -3.37
CA ASP A 164 -6.81 18.47 -2.77
C ASP A 164 -6.31 17.35 -1.83
N ILE A 165 -5.05 16.92 -1.98
CA ILE A 165 -4.39 15.94 -1.10
C ILE A 165 -3.37 16.59 -0.14
N GLY A 166 -3.41 17.92 0.02
CA GLY A 166 -2.63 18.66 1.01
C GLY A 166 -1.25 19.14 0.53
N LEU A 167 -0.89 18.92 -0.74
CA LEU A 167 0.38 19.36 -1.30
C LEU A 167 0.27 20.74 -1.95
N LYS A 168 1.14 21.67 -1.55
CA LYS A 168 1.19 23.04 -2.10
C LYS A 168 2.36 23.16 -3.07
N VAL A 169 2.11 22.94 -4.35
CA VAL A 169 3.11 23.06 -5.42
C VAL A 169 2.63 24.04 -6.49
N ALA A 170 3.52 24.92 -6.97
CA ALA A 170 3.19 25.75 -8.11
C ALA A 170 3.26 24.90 -9.40
N PRO A 171 2.52 25.23 -10.45
CA PRO A 171 2.61 24.49 -11.70
C PRO A 171 4.04 24.49 -12.28
N ASP A 172 4.83 25.53 -12.03
CA ASP A 172 6.22 25.64 -12.50
C ASP A 172 7.21 24.76 -11.72
N ASP A 173 6.78 24.19 -10.60
CA ASP A 173 7.52 23.16 -9.85
C ASP A 173 7.22 21.73 -10.35
N ILE A 174 6.32 21.57 -11.34
CA ILE A 174 5.89 20.26 -11.85
C ILE A 174 6.57 19.97 -13.19
N ILE A 175 7.16 18.78 -13.31
CA ILE A 175 7.63 18.20 -14.57
C ILE A 175 6.79 16.94 -14.83
N THR A 176 6.18 16.84 -16.01
CA THR A 176 5.46 15.63 -16.43
C THR A 176 6.41 14.65 -17.10
N THR A 177 6.35 13.39 -16.71
CA THR A 177 7.17 12.31 -17.27
C THR A 177 6.29 11.21 -17.88
N GLN A 178 6.89 10.33 -18.68
CA GLN A 178 6.33 9.09 -19.21
C GLN A 178 6.38 7.96 -18.17
N GLY A 179 5.99 8.28 -16.93
CA GLY A 179 5.92 7.33 -15.82
C GLY A 179 6.91 7.60 -14.68
N ALA A 180 6.74 6.85 -13.60
CA ALA A 180 7.47 7.04 -12.35
C ALA A 180 8.98 6.75 -12.48
N THR A 181 9.36 5.76 -13.29
CA THR A 181 10.78 5.42 -13.51
C THR A 181 11.56 6.56 -14.14
N GLU A 182 11.00 7.25 -15.13
CA GLU A 182 11.64 8.44 -15.72
C GLU A 182 11.73 9.58 -14.69
N GLY A 183 10.66 9.82 -13.91
CA GLY A 183 10.67 10.81 -12.84
C GLY A 183 11.77 10.56 -11.81
N LEU A 184 11.91 9.32 -11.35
CA LEU A 184 12.96 8.92 -10.41
C LEU A 184 14.36 9.06 -11.02
N ASN A 185 14.53 8.71 -12.30
CA ASN A 185 15.80 8.87 -13.01
C ASN A 185 16.22 10.33 -13.11
N LEU A 186 15.30 11.23 -13.49
CA LEU A 186 15.57 12.67 -13.53
C LEU A 186 15.89 13.24 -12.14
N ALA A 187 15.15 12.81 -11.11
CA ALA A 187 15.41 13.22 -9.74
C ALA A 187 16.81 12.80 -9.28
N LEU A 188 17.20 11.54 -9.49
CA LEU A 188 18.52 11.05 -9.12
C LEU A 188 19.64 11.74 -9.91
N GLN A 189 19.45 12.02 -11.20
CA GLN A 189 20.43 12.75 -12.01
C GLN A 189 20.61 14.19 -11.52
N ALA A 190 19.55 14.82 -11.00
CA ALA A 190 19.61 16.17 -10.45
C ALA A 190 20.30 16.21 -9.07
N THR A 191 20.25 15.13 -8.29
CA THR A 191 20.71 15.11 -6.90
C THR A 191 22.00 14.32 -6.65
N ALA A 192 22.46 13.50 -7.59
CA ALA A 192 23.60 12.60 -7.40
C ALA A 192 24.43 12.40 -8.68
N LYS A 193 25.70 12.02 -8.51
CA LYS A 193 26.63 11.63 -9.58
C LYS A 193 27.20 10.24 -9.34
N ALA A 194 27.69 9.58 -10.40
CA ALA A 194 28.29 8.26 -10.30
C ALA A 194 29.33 8.18 -9.15
N GLY A 195 29.23 7.11 -8.35
CA GLY A 195 30.03 6.91 -7.13
C GLY A 195 29.38 7.42 -5.83
N ASP A 196 28.42 8.35 -5.91
CA ASP A 196 27.70 8.84 -4.75
C ASP A 196 26.86 7.74 -4.08
N LEU A 197 26.61 7.93 -2.79
CA LEU A 197 25.82 7.01 -1.97
C LEU A 197 24.37 7.48 -1.88
N VAL A 198 23.43 6.59 -2.18
CA VAL A 198 21.98 6.82 -2.07
C VAL A 198 21.42 5.91 -0.98
N ALA A 199 20.67 6.49 -0.05
CA ALA A 199 19.94 5.73 0.95
C ALA A 199 18.64 5.19 0.35
N VAL A 200 18.39 3.90 0.55
CA VAL A 200 17.13 3.24 0.15
C VAL A 200 16.59 2.40 1.30
N GLU A 201 15.28 2.19 1.28
CA GLU A 201 14.60 1.32 2.23
C GLU A 201 14.99 -0.15 2.01
N SER A 202 15.01 -0.95 3.08
CA SER A 202 15.19 -2.40 3.02
C SER A 202 13.99 -3.08 3.70
N PRO A 203 13.14 -3.81 2.94
CA PRO A 203 13.26 -4.11 1.50
C PRO A 203 12.99 -2.90 0.58
N SER A 204 13.56 -2.91 -0.63
CA SER A 204 13.35 -1.88 -1.66
C SER A 204 12.69 -2.41 -2.94
N TYR A 205 12.10 -1.52 -3.73
CA TYR A 205 11.62 -1.84 -5.07
C TYR A 205 12.79 -2.12 -6.02
N PHE A 206 12.76 -3.28 -6.70
CA PHE A 206 13.84 -3.72 -7.59
C PHE A 206 14.14 -2.71 -8.72
N GLY A 207 13.13 -1.98 -9.21
CA GLY A 207 13.32 -0.97 -10.25
C GLY A 207 14.21 0.19 -9.81
N THR A 208 14.07 0.62 -8.55
CA THR A 208 14.95 1.62 -7.92
C THR A 208 16.39 1.12 -7.85
N LEU A 209 16.60 -0.11 -7.37
CA LEU A 209 17.94 -0.71 -7.29
C LEU A 209 18.59 -0.85 -8.68
N ASN A 210 17.81 -1.23 -9.69
CA ASN A 210 18.28 -1.32 -11.07
C ASN A 210 18.76 0.04 -11.60
N LEU A 211 17.97 1.08 -11.35
CA LEU A 211 18.24 2.44 -11.79
C LEU A 211 19.52 2.99 -11.13
N ILE A 212 19.63 2.87 -9.81
CA ILE A 212 20.81 3.30 -9.04
C ILE A 212 22.07 2.61 -9.58
N ARG A 213 22.01 1.29 -9.80
CA ARG A 213 23.12 0.52 -10.37
C ARG A 213 23.51 1.02 -11.78
N ASN A 214 22.54 1.23 -12.66
CA ASN A 214 22.79 1.67 -14.04
C ASN A 214 23.41 3.08 -14.09
N MET A 215 23.15 3.92 -13.09
CA MET A 215 23.75 5.24 -12.94
C MET A 215 25.15 5.21 -12.28
N GLY A 216 25.66 4.02 -11.92
CA GLY A 216 26.95 3.89 -11.22
C GLY A 216 26.92 4.42 -9.79
N LEU A 217 25.74 4.53 -9.18
CA LEU A 217 25.55 4.97 -7.80
C LEU A 217 25.72 3.79 -6.83
N ARG A 218 26.03 4.09 -5.57
CA ARG A 218 26.14 3.11 -4.49
C ARG A 218 24.91 3.17 -3.60
N VAL A 219 24.55 2.04 -3.00
CA VAL A 219 23.38 1.92 -2.10
C VAL A 219 23.84 1.81 -0.65
N ILE A 220 23.15 2.50 0.25
CA ILE A 220 23.09 2.15 1.68
C ILE A 220 21.65 1.81 2.04
N GLU A 221 21.48 0.65 2.66
CA GLU A 221 20.16 0.16 3.07
C GLU A 221 19.78 0.69 4.44
N ILE A 222 18.55 1.20 4.55
CA ILE A 222 17.93 1.65 5.78
C ILE A 222 16.76 0.70 6.09
N PRO A 223 16.74 0.05 7.26
CA PRO A 223 15.67 -0.89 7.59
C PRO A 223 14.31 -0.18 7.71
N VAL A 224 13.26 -0.92 7.40
CA VAL A 224 11.86 -0.52 7.58
C VAL A 224 11.21 -1.39 8.64
N ASP A 225 10.50 -0.76 9.56
CA ASP A 225 9.59 -1.42 10.49
C ASP A 225 8.19 -1.52 9.86
N PRO A 226 7.52 -2.69 9.91
CA PRO A 226 6.22 -2.88 9.27
C PRO A 226 5.07 -2.06 9.90
N ARG A 227 5.28 -1.44 11.06
CA ARG A 227 4.28 -0.62 11.76
C ARG A 227 4.58 0.86 11.67
N THR A 228 5.85 1.25 11.80
CA THR A 228 6.26 2.65 11.86
C THR A 228 6.93 3.15 10.57
N GLY A 229 7.17 2.27 9.60
CA GLY A 229 7.84 2.62 8.35
C GLY A 229 9.36 2.70 8.53
N LEU A 230 10.01 3.56 7.75
CA LEU A 230 11.46 3.75 7.77
C LEU A 230 12.02 3.98 9.18
N VAL A 231 13.06 3.23 9.57
CA VAL A 231 13.73 3.42 10.86
C VAL A 231 14.61 4.68 10.81
N VAL A 232 14.05 5.81 11.24
CA VAL A 232 14.65 7.15 11.15
C VAL A 232 15.99 7.23 11.92
N GLU A 233 16.12 6.52 13.04
CA GLU A 233 17.35 6.46 13.84
C GLU A 233 18.51 5.80 13.07
N ALA A 234 18.19 4.79 12.26
CA ALA A 234 19.16 4.13 11.39
C ALA A 234 19.59 5.06 10.26
N LEU A 235 18.64 5.78 9.64
CA LEU A 235 18.95 6.82 8.65
C LEU A 235 19.82 7.94 9.24
N ALA A 236 19.49 8.43 10.44
CA ALA A 236 20.27 9.47 11.12
C ALA A 236 21.70 9.01 11.41
N THR A 237 21.89 7.74 11.77
CA THR A 237 23.23 7.15 11.97
C THR A 237 23.98 7.02 10.64
N ALA A 238 23.31 6.63 9.56
CA ALA A 238 23.89 6.54 8.23
C ALA A 238 24.36 7.92 7.73
N LEU A 239 23.52 8.96 7.88
CA LEU A 239 23.83 10.35 7.52
C LEU A 239 25.03 10.91 8.30
N LYS A 240 25.25 10.48 9.54
CA LYS A 240 26.43 10.87 10.34
C LYS A 240 27.73 10.19 9.89
N LYS A 241 27.64 8.98 9.34
CA LYS A 241 28.81 8.16 8.98
C LYS A 241 29.21 8.28 7.50
N HIS A 242 28.27 8.64 6.64
CA HIS A 242 28.45 8.64 5.20
C HIS A 242 27.91 9.91 4.57
N ALA A 243 28.58 10.40 3.53
CA ALA A 243 28.04 11.45 2.67
C ALA A 243 26.99 10.84 1.73
N ILE A 244 25.71 11.00 2.11
CA ILE A 244 24.56 10.51 1.35
C ILE A 244 24.07 11.65 0.45
N ALA A 245 24.03 11.41 -0.87
CA ALA A 245 23.62 12.41 -1.85
C ALA A 245 22.09 12.52 -1.98
N ALA A 246 21.37 11.39 -1.83
CA ALA A 246 19.92 11.34 -1.92
C ALA A 246 19.32 10.21 -1.07
N CYS A 247 18.05 10.35 -0.71
CA CYS A 247 17.25 9.30 -0.07
C CYS A 247 16.07 8.95 -0.98
N VAL A 248 15.91 7.68 -1.35
CA VAL A 248 14.75 7.18 -2.12
C VAL A 248 13.94 6.27 -1.21
N VAL A 249 12.81 6.79 -0.73
CA VAL A 249 11.97 6.18 0.31
C VAL A 249 10.50 6.31 -0.04
N GLN A 250 9.66 5.39 0.43
CA GLN A 250 8.22 5.38 0.19
C GLN A 250 7.47 5.55 1.53
N PRO A 251 7.16 6.79 1.93
CA PRO A 251 6.67 7.10 3.28
C PRO A 251 5.20 6.76 3.50
N HIS A 252 4.49 6.26 2.48
CA HIS A 252 3.10 5.85 2.61
C HIS A 252 3.01 4.41 3.08
N PHE A 253 2.60 4.23 4.33
CA PHE A 253 2.29 2.96 5.00
C PHE A 253 0.81 2.88 5.35
#